data_AF-A0A4S8PHW6-F1
#
_entry.id   AF-A0A4S8PHW6-F1
#
_cell.length_a   1.000
_cell.length_b   1.000
_cell.length_c   1.000
_cell.angle_alpha   90.00
_cell.angle_beta   90.00
_cell.angle_gamma   90.00
#
_symmetry.space_group_name_H-M   'P 1'
#
loop_
_entity.id
_entity.type
_entity.pdbx_description
1 polymer ?
#
loop_
_entity_poly.entity_id
_entity_poly.type
_entity_poly.pdbx_seq_one_letter_code
_entity_poly.pdbx_strand_id
1 'polypeptide(L)' 'MTGPNNEYRHANTCEATGKRAYLTRKGARQNRRATNQRTGESASQLAVYRCEHCDLFHIGHLPSRLRAERATDGPQ' A
#
# COMPACT_ATOMS: atom_id res chain seq x y z
N MET A 1 -30.19 11.43 -12.03
CA MET A 1 -29.38 11.12 -10.84
C MET A 1 -28.11 10.41 -11.31
N THR A 2 -27.06 11.18 -11.56
CA THR A 2 -25.75 10.68 -12.01
C THR A 2 -25.09 9.98 -10.83
N GLY A 3 -25.06 8.65 -10.82
CA GLY A 3 -24.24 7.89 -9.87
C GLY A 3 -22.75 8.12 -10.13
N PRO A 4 -21.89 8.09 -9.09
CA PRO A 4 -20.60 7.44 -9.26
C PRO A 4 -20.16 6.73 -7.97
N ASN A 5 -19.95 5.40 -7.96
CA ASN A 5 -18.65 4.78 -8.24
C ASN A 5 -17.46 5.63 -7.73
N ASN A 6 -16.78 5.16 -6.66
CA ASN A 6 -15.35 5.38 -6.31
C ASN A 6 -15.08 5.79 -4.84
N GLU A 7 -15.55 4.99 -3.87
CA GLU A 7 -15.31 5.20 -2.42
C GLU A 7 -13.91 4.79 -1.92
N TYR A 8 -12.89 4.86 -2.76
CA TYR A 8 -11.49 4.63 -2.35
C TYR A 8 -10.65 5.87 -2.61
N ARG A 9 -11.07 7.00 -2.02
CA ARG A 9 -10.30 8.26 -1.98
C ARG A 9 -8.90 7.98 -1.45
N HIS A 10 -7.90 8.03 -2.32
CA HIS A 10 -6.56 8.43 -1.89
C HIS A 10 -6.67 9.86 -1.38
N ALA A 11 -6.17 10.12 -0.18
CA ALA A 11 -6.36 11.39 0.49
C ALA A 11 -5.61 12.50 -0.24
N ASN A 12 -4.31 12.27 -0.46
CA ASN A 12 -3.34 13.14 -1.13
C ASN A 12 -1.99 12.39 -1.25
N THR A 13 -1.01 13.00 -1.90
CA THR A 13 0.39 12.58 -1.78
C THR A 13 0.94 13.07 -0.43
N CYS A 14 1.57 12.18 0.35
CA CYS A 14 2.24 12.58 1.58
C CYS A 14 3.48 13.42 1.23
N GLU A 15 3.53 14.66 1.72
CA GLU A 15 4.64 15.59 1.48
C GLU A 15 5.98 15.08 2.03
N ALA A 16 5.95 14.37 3.16
CA ALA A 16 7.17 13.84 3.79
C ALA A 16 7.80 12.66 3.04
N THR A 17 7.00 11.87 2.30
CA THR A 17 7.48 10.64 1.65
C THR A 17 7.32 10.63 0.14
N GLY A 18 6.58 11.59 -0.44
CA GLY A 18 6.18 11.61 -1.84
C GLY A 18 5.23 10.48 -2.25
N LYS A 19 4.76 9.64 -1.30
CA LYS A 19 3.93 8.46 -1.60
C LYS A 19 2.45 8.80 -1.55
N ARG A 20 1.65 8.04 -2.29
CA ARG A 20 0.18 8.12 -2.20
C ARG A 20 -0.28 7.69 -0.82
N ALA A 21 -1.08 8.55 -0.19
CA ALA A 21 -1.68 8.30 1.10
C ALA A 21 -3.15 7.89 0.96
N TYR A 22 -3.55 6.89 1.75
CA TYR A 22 -4.89 6.32 1.74
C TYR A 22 -5.53 6.51 3.12
N LEU A 23 -6.78 6.98 3.13
CA LEU A 23 -7.55 7.20 4.36
C LEU A 23 -7.83 5.90 5.12
N THR A 24 -7.95 4.79 4.40
CA THR A 24 -8.29 3.50 4.98
C THR A 24 -7.30 2.41 4.57
N ARG A 25 -7.04 1.49 5.50
CA ARG A 25 -6.22 0.30 5.24
C ARG A 25 -6.81 -0.56 4.12
N LYS A 26 -8.14 -0.59 4.00
CA LYS A 26 -8.86 -1.31 2.94
C LYS A 26 -8.55 -0.71 1.56
N GLY A 27 -8.62 0.61 1.43
CA GLY A 27 -8.26 1.31 0.18
C GLY A 27 -6.80 1.07 -0.21
N ALA A 28 -5.88 1.14 0.75
CA ALA A 28 -4.47 0.82 0.51
C ALA A 28 -4.26 -0.63 0.06
N ARG A 29 -4.95 -1.61 0.66
CA ARG A 29 -4.84 -3.03 0.27
C ARG A 29 -5.35 -3.30 -1.15
N GLN A 30 -6.45 -2.68 -1.53
CA GLN A 30 -6.99 -2.81 -2.89
C GLN A 30 -6.06 -2.16 -3.91
N ASN A 31 -5.58 -0.95 -3.63
CA ASN A 31 -4.65 -0.28 -4.52
C ASN A 31 -3.32 -1.05 -4.62
N ARG A 32 -2.85 -1.68 -3.54
CA ARG A 32 -1.70 -2.61 -3.58
C ARG A 32 -1.95 -3.77 -4.55
N ARG A 33 -3.13 -4.42 -4.46
CA ARG A 33 -3.48 -5.52 -5.39
C ARG A 33 -3.50 -5.04 -6.84
N ALA A 34 -4.09 -3.88 -7.10
CA ALA A 34 -4.13 -3.28 -8.42
C ALA A 34 -2.71 -2.92 -8.94
N THR A 35 -1.85 -2.37 -8.08
CA THR A 35 -0.45 -2.08 -8.44
C THR A 35 0.32 -3.34 -8.78
N ASN A 36 0.24 -4.39 -7.95
CA ASN A 36 0.90 -5.68 -8.22
C ASN A 36 0.45 -6.27 -9.57
N GLN A 37 -0.85 -6.21 -9.88
CA GLN A 37 -1.38 -6.67 -11.17
C GLN A 37 -0.84 -5.86 -12.35
N ARG A 38 -0.60 -4.55 -12.17
CA ARG A 38 -0.10 -3.66 -13.23
C ARG A 38 1.42 -3.77 -13.43
N THR A 39 2.18 -3.94 -12.36
CA THR A 39 3.65 -4.01 -12.42
C THR A 39 4.17 -5.42 -12.64
N GLY A 40 3.33 -6.44 -12.43
CA GLY A 40 3.75 -7.84 -12.41
C GLY A 40 4.60 -8.20 -11.18
N GLU A 41 4.73 -7.28 -10.22
CA GLU A 41 5.47 -7.53 -8.99
C GLU A 41 4.73 -8.53 -8.09
N SER A 42 5.50 -9.42 -7.47
CA SER A 42 4.95 -10.38 -6.53
C SER A 42 4.31 -9.64 -5.35
N ALA A 43 3.14 -10.12 -4.93
CA ALA A 43 2.38 -9.48 -3.86
C ALA A 43 3.10 -9.40 -2.50
N SER A 44 4.25 -10.06 -2.39
CA SER A 44 5.19 -10.03 -1.28
C SER A 44 6.05 -8.75 -1.21
N GLN A 45 6.22 -7.99 -2.30
CA GLN A 45 7.16 -6.86 -2.34
C GLN A 45 6.56 -5.55 -1.81
N LEU A 46 5.28 -5.28 -2.09
CA LEU A 46 4.57 -4.11 -1.62
C LEU A 46 3.79 -4.41 -0.33
N ALA A 47 4.03 -3.63 0.72
CA ALA A 47 3.29 -3.68 1.98
C ALA A 47 2.48 -2.41 2.22
N VAL A 48 1.41 -2.57 2.98
CA VAL A 48 0.61 -1.46 3.50
C VAL A 48 1.07 -1.17 4.92
N TYR A 49 1.52 0.05 5.17
CA TYR A 49 1.98 0.52 6.48
C TYR A 49 1.36 1.89 6.81
N ARG A 50 1.27 2.23 8.10
CA ARG A 50 0.82 3.55 8.54
C ARG A 50 2.03 4.50 8.57
N CYS A 51 1.91 5.66 7.97
CA CYS A 51 2.97 6.67 7.94
C CYS A 51 2.97 7.45 9.25
N GLU A 52 4.16 7.66 9.83
CA GLU A 52 4.33 8.42 11.08
C GLU A 52 4.22 9.94 10.88
N HIS A 53 4.32 10.44 9.64
CA HIS A 53 4.28 11.87 9.35
C HIS A 53 2.87 12.40 9.06
N CYS A 54 2.05 11.64 8.34
CA CYS A 54 0.70 12.07 7.94
C CYS A 54 -0.40 11.21 8.55
N ASP A 55 -0.05 10.20 9.36
CA ASP A 55 -0.97 9.25 10.00
C ASP A 55 -1.85 8.40 9.06
N LEU A 56 -1.64 8.51 7.75
CA LEU A 56 -2.38 7.79 6.73
C LEU A 56 -1.68 6.49 6.31
N PHE A 57 -2.41 5.63 5.60
CA PHE A 57 -1.86 4.37 5.09
C PHE A 57 -1.11 4.61 3.79
N HIS A 58 0.11 4.10 3.67
CA HIS A 58 0.92 4.13 2.45
C HIS A 58 1.10 2.72 1.91
N ILE A 59 1.40 2.63 0.62
CA ILE A 59 1.89 1.40 -0.03
C ILE A 59 3.34 1.64 -0.39
N GLY A 60 4.19 0.69 -0.05
CA GLY A 60 5.58 0.74 -0.48
C GLY A 60 6.30 -0.56 -0.21
N HIS A 61 7.52 -0.58 -0.71
CA HIS A 61 8.46 -1.64 -0.41
C HIS A 61 8.70 -1.78 1.09
N LEU A 62 8.60 -3.01 1.59
CA LEU A 62 9.16 -3.31 2.91
C LEU A 62 10.66 -2.98 2.89
N PRO A 63 11.20 -2.37 3.96
CA PRO A 63 12.64 -2.26 4.16
C PRO A 63 13.27 -3.66 4.02
N SER A 64 14.47 -3.74 3.44
CA SER A 64 15.12 -5.02 3.12
C SER A 64 15.22 -5.97 4.31
N ARG A 65 15.34 -5.44 5.54
CA ARG A 65 15.33 -6.24 6.78
C ARG A 65 14.01 -7.00 6.98
N LEU A 66 12.86 -6.36 6.78
CA LEU A 66 11.54 -7.00 6.90
C LEU A 66 11.21 -7.91 5.70
N ARG A 67 11.88 -7.72 4.55
CA ARG A 67 11.77 -8.66 3.42
C ARG A 67 12.47 -9.99 3.73
N ALA A 68 13.63 -9.94 4.39
CA ALA A 68 14.39 -11.13 4.76
C ALA A 68 13.61 -12.01 5.77
N GLU A 69 12.99 -11.39 6.77
CA GLU A 69 12.19 -12.11 7.78
C GLU A 69 10.96 -12.83 7.18
N ARG A 70 10.35 -12.24 6.15
CA ARG A 70 9.25 -12.89 5.39
C ARG A 70 9.72 -13.96 4.40
N ALA A 71 10.99 -13.97 4.01
CA ALA A 71 11.56 -15.01 3.16
C ALA A 71 12.05 -16.21 4.00
N THR A 72 12.36 -16.00 5.28
CA THR A 72 12.72 -17.06 6.23
C THR A 72 11.53 -17.76 6.84
N ASP A 73 10.34 -17.14 6.83
CA ASP A 73 9.05 -17.79 7.11
C ASP A 73 8.56 -18.50 5.82
N GLY A 74 9.31 -19.52 5.40
CA GLY A 74 8.83 -20.52 4.45
C GLY A 74 7.61 -21.25 5.02
N PRO A 75 6.75 -21.85 4.18
CA PRO A 75 5.55 -22.53 4.67
C PRO A 75 5.97 -23.65 5.62
N GLN A 76 5.48 -23.60 6.86
CA GLN A 76 5.35 -24.79 7.70
C GLN A 76 4.09 -25.55 7.31
#